data_AF-A0A022PQW5-F1
#
_entry.id   AF-A0A022PQW5-F1
#
_cell.length_a   1.000
_cell.length_b   1.000
_cell.length_c   1.000
_cell.angle_alpha   90.00
_cell.angle_beta   90.00
_cell.angle_gamma   90.00
#
_symmetry.space_group_name_H-M   'P 1'
#
loop_
_entity.id
_entity.type
_entity.pdbx_description
1 polymer ?
#
loop_
_entity_poly.entity_id
_entity_poly.type
_entity_poly.pdbx_seq_one_letter_code
_entity_poly.pdbx_strand_id
1 'polypeptide(L)'
;MGLFSNKIKRNELNPGDHIYTWRRLYIYAHHVIHYTSTSMVESSSLETFLNGGNLYRFEYGVSSKLFMAKVRGGTCTTNVSDAADEVIRRAKYLLENEGIFGVYNLIDNNCENFSVYCKTGLLDRSTKGHSGQIASLACSSGSSGGGGQKKGFGSGLVNYSKDRYKRDTRMKTHGVKVAVEDLKKFPATRDL
;
A
#
# COMPACT_ATOMS: atom_id res chain seq x y z
N MET A 1 14.92 -11.84 -12.05
CA MET A 1 13.86 -10.82 -11.85
C MET A 1 13.96 -9.85 -13.01
N GLY A 2 12.95 -9.82 -13.89
CA GLY A 2 12.98 -9.03 -15.13
C GLY A 2 12.73 -7.54 -14.87
N LEU A 3 13.50 -6.69 -15.54
CA LEU A 3 13.57 -5.23 -15.39
C LEU A 3 12.22 -4.48 -15.52
N PHE A 4 11.12 -5.16 -15.89
CA PHE A 4 9.86 -4.52 -16.27
C PHE A 4 8.57 -5.10 -15.66
N SER A 5 8.61 -6.20 -14.89
CA SER A 5 7.38 -6.77 -14.31
C SER A 5 7.59 -7.43 -12.96
N ASN A 6 6.76 -7.02 -12.01
CA ASN A 6 6.65 -7.58 -10.67
C ASN A 6 5.78 -8.87 -10.64
N LYS A 7 5.34 -9.34 -11.80
CA LYS A 7 4.43 -10.50 -11.91
C LYS A 7 5.14 -11.76 -11.46
N ILE A 8 4.48 -12.54 -10.61
CA ILE A 8 4.98 -13.83 -10.11
C ILE A 8 3.96 -14.94 -10.36
N LYS A 9 4.41 -16.19 -10.39
CA LYS A 9 3.54 -17.37 -10.35
C LYS A 9 3.16 -17.71 -8.92
N ARG A 10 2.08 -18.48 -8.75
CA ARG A 10 1.57 -18.89 -7.42
C ARG A 10 2.56 -19.73 -6.62
N ASN A 11 3.36 -20.55 -7.29
CA ASN A 11 4.38 -21.38 -6.66
C ASN A 11 5.63 -20.58 -6.21
N GLU A 12 5.71 -19.30 -6.56
CA GLU A 12 6.78 -18.40 -6.10
C GLU A 12 6.37 -17.59 -4.86
N LEU A 13 5.13 -17.78 -4.39
CA LEU A 13 4.56 -17.05 -3.27
C LEU A 13 5.03 -17.63 -1.94
N ASN A 14 5.54 -16.76 -1.06
CA ASN A 14 6.01 -17.15 0.27
C ASN A 14 5.22 -16.43 1.37
N PRO A 15 5.03 -17.07 2.54
CA PRO A 15 4.52 -16.38 3.72
C PRO A 15 5.33 -15.11 4.02
N GLY A 16 4.64 -14.03 4.33
CA GLY A 16 5.20 -12.68 4.52
C GLY A 16 5.35 -11.87 3.22
N ASP A 17 4.97 -12.38 2.06
CA ASP A 17 4.99 -11.60 0.82
C ASP A 17 3.92 -10.50 0.82
N HIS A 18 4.32 -9.28 0.46
CA HIS A 18 3.40 -8.21 0.10
C HIS A 18 3.05 -8.37 -1.38
N ILE A 19 1.81 -8.77 -1.65
CA ILE A 19 1.32 -8.96 -3.00
C ILE A 19 0.29 -7.91 -3.36
N TYR A 20 0.16 -7.67 -4.66
CA TYR A 20 -0.86 -6.78 -5.18
C TYR A 20 -1.44 -7.30 -6.49
N THR A 21 -2.63 -6.82 -6.82
CA THR A 21 -3.24 -7.01 -8.13
C THR A 21 -3.79 -5.71 -8.67
N TRP A 22 -3.61 -5.48 -9.97
CA TRP A 22 -4.18 -4.32 -10.64
C TRP A 22 -5.68 -4.50 -10.84
N ARG A 23 -6.42 -3.42 -10.68
CA ARG A 23 -7.88 -3.40 -10.76
C ARG A 23 -8.34 -2.24 -11.65
N ARG A 24 -9.57 -2.40 -12.17
CA ARG A 24 -10.25 -1.42 -13.04
C ARG A 24 -9.32 -0.85 -14.12
N LEU A 25 -8.85 -1.71 -15.04
CA LEU A 25 -7.95 -1.31 -16.14
C LEU A 25 -6.65 -0.62 -15.68
N TYR A 26 -5.99 -1.15 -14.62
CA TYR A 26 -4.69 -0.67 -14.12
C TYR A 26 -4.69 0.72 -13.45
N ILE A 27 -5.86 1.20 -12.98
CA ILE A 27 -5.94 2.51 -12.30
C ILE A 27 -5.62 2.42 -10.80
N TYR A 28 -5.78 1.26 -10.18
CA TYR A 28 -5.43 1.06 -8.77
C TYR A 28 -4.87 -0.34 -8.52
N ALA A 29 -3.97 -0.43 -7.55
CA ALA A 29 -3.44 -1.69 -7.04
C ALA A 29 -4.13 -2.03 -5.71
N HIS A 30 -4.64 -3.25 -5.59
CA HIS A 30 -5.15 -3.76 -4.33
C HIS A 30 -4.04 -4.56 -3.64
N HIS A 31 -3.68 -4.18 -2.42
CA HIS A 31 -2.52 -4.68 -1.69
C HIS A 31 -2.93 -5.57 -0.52
N VAL A 32 -2.21 -6.67 -0.30
CA VAL A 32 -2.39 -7.54 0.87
C VAL A 32 -1.05 -8.14 1.32
N ILE A 33 -1.00 -8.58 2.58
CA ILE A 33 0.06 -9.45 3.09
C ILE A 33 -0.39 -10.90 3.01
N HIS A 34 0.39 -11.73 2.33
CA HIS A 34 0.20 -13.16 2.33
C HIS A 34 0.82 -13.76 3.60
N TYR A 35 0.02 -14.34 4.50
CA TYR A 35 0.49 -14.80 5.82
C TYR A 35 0.39 -16.31 6.05
N THR A 36 -0.05 -17.09 5.05
CA THR A 36 -0.28 -18.54 5.21
C THR A 36 0.73 -19.38 4.42
N SER A 37 1.22 -20.47 5.02
CA SER A 37 1.96 -21.56 4.36
C SER A 37 1.04 -22.61 3.73
N THR A 38 -0.24 -22.61 4.09
CA THR A 38 -1.24 -23.57 3.62
C THR A 38 -2.58 -22.85 3.53
N SER A 39 -3.03 -22.56 2.31
CA SER A 39 -4.38 -22.18 1.88
C SER A 39 -5.53 -22.27 2.92
N MET A 40 -5.46 -21.51 4.00
CA MET A 40 -6.49 -21.41 5.02
C MET A 40 -6.80 -19.93 5.18
N VAL A 41 -7.99 -19.64 4.69
CA VAL A 41 -8.59 -18.35 4.45
C VAL A 41 -8.99 -17.76 5.79
N GLU A 42 -8.45 -16.59 6.12
CA GLU A 42 -9.23 -15.65 6.91
C GLU A 42 -9.61 -14.49 5.98
N SER A 43 -10.92 -14.44 5.70
CA SER A 43 -11.72 -13.48 4.91
C SER A 43 -11.74 -13.54 3.37
N SER A 44 -10.69 -13.95 2.64
CA SER A 44 -10.80 -14.13 1.17
C SER A 44 -9.75 -15.06 0.56
N SER A 45 -10.14 -15.92 -0.39
CA SER A 45 -9.21 -16.80 -1.11
C SER A 45 -8.28 -15.99 -2.02
N LEU A 46 -7.13 -16.55 -2.42
CA LEU A 46 -6.28 -15.94 -3.44
C LEU A 46 -7.05 -15.67 -4.75
N GLU A 47 -8.02 -16.52 -5.09
CA GLU A 47 -8.91 -16.29 -6.25
C GLU A 47 -9.78 -15.06 -6.08
N THR A 48 -10.39 -14.89 -4.90
CA THR A 48 -11.20 -13.71 -4.58
C THR A 48 -10.34 -12.45 -4.60
N PHE A 49 -9.13 -12.54 -4.03
CA PHE A 49 -8.15 -11.46 -4.09
C PHE A 49 -7.74 -11.13 -5.52
N LEU A 50 -7.62 -12.12 -6.41
CA LEU A 50 -7.22 -11.88 -7.80
C LEU A 50 -8.38 -11.45 -8.68
N ASN A 51 -9.61 -11.92 -8.46
CA ASN A 51 -10.81 -11.60 -9.26
C ASN A 51 -10.53 -11.59 -10.78
N GLY A 52 -9.92 -12.67 -11.29
CA GLY A 52 -9.49 -12.79 -12.70
C GLY A 52 -8.26 -11.96 -13.10
N GLY A 53 -7.65 -11.24 -12.16
CA GLY A 53 -6.45 -10.44 -12.33
C GLY A 53 -5.14 -11.23 -12.22
N ASN A 54 -4.03 -10.50 -12.42
CA ASN A 54 -2.69 -11.06 -12.31
C ASN A 54 -2.12 -10.87 -10.89
N LEU A 55 -1.27 -11.81 -10.47
CA LEU A 55 -0.54 -11.77 -9.21
C LEU A 55 0.79 -11.04 -9.37
N TYR A 56 1.05 -10.04 -8.53
CA TYR A 56 2.31 -9.30 -8.49
C TYR A 56 2.86 -9.26 -7.07
N ARG A 57 4.19 -9.21 -6.95
CA ARG A 57 4.89 -9.02 -5.68
C ARG A 57 5.44 -7.61 -5.57
N PHE A 58 5.22 -6.96 -4.44
CA PHE A 58 5.77 -5.63 -4.16
C PHE A 58 7.27 -5.72 -3.87
N GLU A 59 8.07 -4.84 -4.46
CA GLU A 59 9.53 -4.86 -4.31
C GLU A 59 10.01 -3.95 -3.15
N TYR A 60 10.90 -4.46 -2.31
CA TYR A 60 11.52 -3.72 -1.21
C TYR A 60 13.01 -3.52 -1.47
N GLY A 61 13.60 -2.48 -0.89
CA GLY A 61 15.02 -2.18 -0.99
C GLY A 61 15.49 -1.81 -2.41
N VAL A 62 14.60 -1.32 -3.27
CA VAL A 62 14.99 -0.94 -4.63
C VAL A 62 15.86 0.32 -4.63
N SER A 63 16.73 0.46 -5.63
CA SER A 63 17.49 1.71 -5.80
C SER A 63 16.57 2.87 -6.17
N SER A 64 16.93 4.12 -5.82
CA SER A 64 16.15 5.31 -6.20
C SER A 64 15.96 5.43 -7.72
N LYS A 65 16.96 4.99 -8.51
CA LYS A 65 16.85 4.95 -9.98
C LYS A 65 15.76 3.98 -10.43
N LEU A 66 15.72 2.77 -9.86
CA LEU A 66 14.70 1.78 -10.19
C LEU A 66 13.32 2.25 -9.73
N PHE A 67 13.22 2.86 -8.55
CA PHE A 67 11.98 3.47 -8.07
C PHE A 67 11.45 4.53 -9.06
N MET A 68 12.30 5.47 -9.47
CA MET A 68 11.93 6.54 -10.41
C MET A 68 11.62 6.05 -11.83
N ALA A 69 12.20 4.91 -12.23
CA ALA A 69 11.92 4.29 -13.52
C ALA A 69 10.54 3.62 -13.58
N LYS A 70 9.92 3.30 -12.43
CA LYS A 70 8.56 2.72 -12.39
C LYS A 70 7.55 3.84 -12.62
N VAL A 71 6.89 3.81 -13.78
CA VAL A 71 5.89 4.81 -14.19
C VAL A 71 4.64 4.82 -13.28
N ARG A 72 4.38 3.71 -12.58
CA ARG A 72 3.22 3.55 -11.69
C ARG A 72 3.68 3.38 -10.25
N GLY A 73 3.18 4.25 -9.37
CA GLY A 73 3.33 4.12 -7.91
C GLY A 73 2.67 2.85 -7.36
N GLY A 74 2.95 2.53 -6.09
CA GLY A 74 2.38 1.36 -5.42
C GLY A 74 2.94 0.02 -5.91
N THR A 75 4.19 -0.03 -6.38
CA THR A 75 4.80 -1.29 -6.86
C THR A 75 6.14 -1.62 -6.18
N CYS A 76 6.81 -0.62 -5.62
CA CYS A 76 8.08 -0.79 -4.92
C CYS A 76 8.34 0.30 -3.88
N THR A 77 9.33 0.08 -3.01
CA THR A 77 9.86 1.04 -2.03
C THR A 77 11.37 0.88 -1.90
N THR A 78 12.07 1.98 -1.61
CA THR A 78 13.50 1.94 -1.28
C THR A 78 13.76 1.47 0.16
N ASN A 79 12.70 1.36 0.99
CA ASN A 79 12.79 0.82 2.33
C ASN A 79 13.01 -0.70 2.31
N VAL A 80 13.76 -1.22 3.28
CA VAL A 80 14.06 -2.65 3.39
C VAL A 80 12.95 -3.35 4.17
N SER A 81 12.59 -4.55 3.73
CA SER A 81 11.64 -5.41 4.46
C SER A 81 12.33 -6.04 5.67
N ASP A 82 11.58 -6.15 6.76
CA ASP A 82 11.92 -7.03 7.88
C ASP A 82 11.72 -8.50 7.50
N ALA A 83 12.20 -9.40 8.36
CA ALA A 83 12.10 -10.84 8.21
C ALA A 83 10.64 -11.32 8.20
N ALA A 84 10.37 -12.41 7.47
CA ALA A 84 9.00 -12.85 7.19
C ALA A 84 8.18 -13.19 8.44
N ASP A 85 8.83 -13.74 9.46
CA ASP A 85 8.25 -14.02 10.78
C ASP A 85 7.72 -12.75 11.45
N GLU A 86 8.51 -11.68 11.47
CA GLU A 86 8.12 -10.39 12.04
C GLU A 86 6.97 -9.74 11.23
N VAL A 87 7.02 -9.86 9.90
CA VAL A 87 5.94 -9.37 9.02
C VAL A 87 4.63 -10.08 9.30
N ILE A 88 4.67 -11.41 9.38
CA ILE A 88 3.49 -12.23 9.66
C ILE A 88 2.95 -11.91 11.05
N ARG A 89 3.83 -11.77 12.04
CA ARG A 89 3.46 -11.40 13.42
C ARG A 89 2.69 -10.09 13.46
N ARG A 90 3.17 -9.03 12.78
CA ARG A 90 2.46 -7.74 12.69
C ARG A 90 1.12 -7.86 11.99
N ALA A 91 1.08 -8.57 10.86
CA ALA A 91 -0.14 -8.74 10.08
C ALA A 91 -1.23 -9.47 10.87
N LYS A 92 -0.87 -10.56 11.56
CA LYS A 92 -1.80 -11.29 12.44
C LYS A 92 -2.27 -10.44 13.61
N TYR A 93 -1.35 -9.74 14.28
CA TYR A 93 -1.71 -8.87 15.39
C TYR A 93 -2.74 -7.80 14.98
N LEU A 94 -2.57 -7.17 13.81
CA LEU A 94 -3.51 -6.16 13.32
C LEU A 94 -4.85 -6.72 12.86
N LEU A 95 -4.88 -7.99 12.42
CA LEU A 95 -6.12 -8.69 12.10
C LEU A 95 -6.91 -9.04 13.36
N GLU A 96 -6.23 -9.55 14.39
CA GLU A 96 -6.83 -9.90 15.69
C GLU A 96 -7.28 -8.65 16.47
N ASN A 97 -6.69 -7.49 16.17
CA ASN A 97 -6.98 -6.23 16.85
C ASN A 97 -7.44 -5.15 15.85
N GLU A 98 -8.63 -5.36 15.30
CA GLU A 98 -9.23 -4.43 14.34
C GLU A 98 -9.29 -2.99 14.89
N GLY A 99 -9.02 -2.03 14.00
CA GLY A 99 -9.07 -0.59 14.32
C GLY A 99 -7.79 0.01 14.91
N ILE A 100 -6.80 -0.79 15.36
CA ILE A 100 -5.51 -0.26 15.88
C ILE A 100 -4.73 0.51 14.82
N PHE A 101 -4.75 0.01 13.57
CA PHE A 101 -4.01 0.65 12.49
C PHE A 101 -4.56 2.04 12.14
N GLY A 102 -5.83 2.28 12.47
CA GLY A 102 -6.56 3.52 12.21
C GLY A 102 -7.73 3.31 11.24
N VAL A 103 -8.46 4.39 10.98
CA VAL A 103 -9.60 4.37 10.05
C VAL A 103 -9.09 4.27 8.62
N TYR A 104 -9.64 3.33 7.85
CA TYR A 104 -9.24 3.15 6.45
C TYR A 104 -9.56 4.41 5.64
N ASN A 105 -8.56 4.93 4.92
CA ASN A 105 -8.68 6.07 4.03
C ASN A 105 -7.99 5.74 2.71
N LEU A 106 -8.70 5.86 1.58
CA LEU A 106 -8.19 5.50 0.25
C LEU A 106 -6.91 6.25 -0.15
N ILE A 107 -6.66 7.43 0.41
CA ILE A 107 -5.55 8.32 0.07
C ILE A 107 -4.35 8.07 1.00
N ASP A 108 -4.58 8.06 2.31
CA ASP A 108 -3.47 8.13 3.28
C ASP A 108 -3.32 6.88 4.17
N ASN A 109 -4.42 6.20 4.51
CA ASN A 109 -4.40 5.01 5.37
C ASN A 109 -5.10 3.84 4.67
N ASN A 110 -4.55 3.46 3.51
CA ASN A 110 -5.11 2.42 2.65
C ASN A 110 -4.36 1.08 2.80
N CYS A 111 -4.71 0.12 1.94
CA CYS A 111 -4.11 -1.21 1.90
C CYS A 111 -2.59 -1.22 1.59
N GLU A 112 -2.06 -0.24 0.86
CA GLU A 112 -0.61 -0.09 0.63
C GLU A 112 0.09 0.31 1.92
N ASN A 113 -0.41 1.33 2.63
CA ASN A 113 0.17 1.79 3.90
C ASN A 113 0.19 0.68 4.95
N PHE A 114 -0.90 -0.08 5.06
CA PHE A 114 -0.97 -1.27 5.90
C PHE A 114 0.13 -2.27 5.55
N SER A 115 0.23 -2.63 4.28
CA SER A 115 1.19 -3.64 3.83
C SER A 115 2.63 -3.18 3.97
N VAL A 116 2.93 -1.90 3.72
CA VAL A 116 4.25 -1.31 3.93
C VAL A 116 4.61 -1.27 5.42
N TYR A 117 3.67 -0.93 6.30
CA TYR A 117 3.90 -0.98 7.75
C TYR A 117 4.19 -2.40 8.21
N CYS A 118 3.37 -3.38 7.82
CA CYS A 118 3.61 -4.79 8.15
C CYS A 118 5.03 -5.23 7.71
N LYS A 119 5.47 -4.80 6.52
CA LYS A 119 6.78 -5.17 5.98
C LYS A 119 7.97 -4.45 6.60
N THR A 120 7.80 -3.24 7.13
CA THR A 120 8.95 -2.38 7.51
C THR A 120 8.94 -1.92 8.96
N GLY A 121 7.78 -2.00 9.63
CA GLY A 121 7.52 -1.38 10.93
C GLY A 121 7.55 0.15 10.89
N LEU A 122 7.75 0.76 9.71
CA LEU A 122 7.82 2.20 9.53
C LEU A 122 6.42 2.78 9.41
N LEU A 123 6.17 3.81 10.21
CA LEU A 123 4.87 4.43 10.30
C LEU A 123 4.93 5.86 9.78
N ASP A 124 4.27 6.11 8.65
CA ASP A 124 4.11 7.46 8.11
C ASP A 124 2.90 8.17 8.73
N ARG A 125 3.11 8.74 9.92
CA ARG A 125 2.12 9.61 10.58
C ARG A 125 2.53 11.08 10.57
N SER A 126 3.56 11.43 9.78
CA SER A 126 4.08 12.79 9.68
C SER A 126 3.52 13.53 8.47
N THR A 127 2.24 13.92 8.54
CA THR A 127 1.77 15.19 7.95
C THR A 127 0.47 15.64 8.62
N LYS A 128 0.57 16.63 9.52
CA LYS A 128 -0.38 17.74 9.48
C LYS A 128 -0.31 18.32 8.06
N GLY A 129 -1.45 18.39 7.38
CA GLY A 129 -1.68 19.31 6.26
C GLY A 129 -0.73 19.20 5.07
N HIS A 130 -0.96 18.25 4.18
CA HIS A 130 -1.04 18.60 2.77
C HIS A 130 -2.14 17.76 2.17
N SER A 131 -3.32 18.36 2.09
CA SER A 131 -4.31 18.03 1.10
C SER A 131 -3.61 17.89 -0.25
N GLY A 132 -3.30 16.65 -0.63
CA GLY A 132 -3.13 16.29 -2.03
C GLY A 132 -4.50 16.51 -2.66
N GLN A 133 -4.78 17.76 -3.04
CA GLN A 133 -6.04 18.18 -3.62
C GLN A 133 -6.43 17.20 -4.74
N ILE A 134 -7.43 16.38 -4.44
CA ILE A 134 -8.34 15.67 -5.35
C ILE A 134 -7.68 15.06 -6.60
N ALA A 135 -7.39 13.76 -6.54
CA ALA A 135 -7.47 12.80 -7.66
C ALA A 135 -7.28 11.39 -7.06
N SER A 136 -8.20 10.42 -7.09
CA SER A 136 -9.13 10.06 -8.16
C SER A 136 -10.26 9.17 -7.61
N LEU A 137 -11.50 9.60 -7.91
CA LEU A 137 -12.72 8.80 -8.09
C LEU A 137 -13.32 8.08 -6.87
N ALA A 138 -14.29 8.76 -6.28
CA ALA A 138 -15.46 8.15 -5.66
C ALA A 138 -16.09 7.11 -6.59
N CYS A 139 -16.41 5.94 -6.05
CA CYS A 139 -17.36 5.00 -6.66
C CYS A 139 -18.22 4.40 -5.55
N SER A 140 -19.12 5.22 -5.05
CA SER A 140 -20.44 4.80 -4.57
C SER A 140 -21.46 5.67 -5.29
N SER A 141 -22.51 5.03 -5.77
CA SER A 141 -23.54 5.50 -6.68
C SER A 141 -24.11 6.90 -6.40
N GLY A 142 -24.32 7.66 -7.49
CA GLY A 142 -25.35 8.71 -7.62
C GLY A 142 -25.28 9.93 -6.70
N SER A 143 -24.89 11.08 -7.25
CA SER A 143 -25.70 12.32 -7.25
C SER A 143 -24.97 13.44 -7.98
N SER A 144 -25.75 14.16 -8.77
CA SER A 144 -25.40 15.30 -9.60
C SER A 144 -24.92 16.50 -8.78
N GLY A 145 -23.94 17.26 -9.28
CA GLY A 145 -23.80 18.68 -8.92
C GLY A 145 -22.36 19.22 -8.84
N GLY A 146 -22.14 20.34 -9.53
CA GLY A 146 -21.16 21.37 -9.14
C GLY A 146 -19.80 21.33 -9.83
N GLY A 147 -19.50 22.37 -10.61
CA GLY A 147 -18.29 22.48 -11.43
C GLY A 147 -17.01 22.82 -10.68
N GLY A 148 -15.88 22.39 -11.27
CA GLY A 148 -14.53 22.72 -10.79
C GLY A 148 -13.44 21.99 -11.56
N GLN A 149 -12.83 22.70 -12.52
CA GLN A 149 -11.51 22.48 -13.14
C GLN A 149 -11.18 21.07 -13.70
N LYS A 150 -11.25 20.94 -15.04
CA LYS A 150 -10.77 19.78 -15.82
C LYS A 150 -9.23 19.67 -15.74
N LYS A 151 -8.68 19.06 -14.67
CA LYS A 151 -7.29 18.56 -14.70
C LYS A 151 -7.31 17.16 -15.32
N GLY A 152 -6.63 17.00 -16.45
CA GLY A 152 -6.63 15.76 -17.22
C GLY A 152 -6.16 14.54 -16.40
N PHE A 153 -6.78 13.39 -16.66
CA PHE A 153 -6.60 12.11 -15.97
C PHE A 153 -5.11 11.69 -15.78
N GLY A 154 -4.23 12.07 -16.73
CA GLY A 154 -2.80 11.76 -16.68
C GLY A 154 -1.99 12.55 -15.64
N SER A 155 -2.44 13.75 -15.23
CA SER A 155 -1.69 14.61 -14.30
C SER A 155 -1.74 14.09 -12.85
N GLY A 156 -2.86 13.48 -12.45
CA GLY A 156 -3.03 12.91 -11.10
C GLY A 156 -2.10 11.73 -10.81
N LEU A 157 -1.89 10.82 -11.77
CA LEU A 157 -1.03 9.64 -11.61
C LEU A 157 0.46 9.99 -11.47
N VAL A 158 0.91 11.02 -12.20
CA VAL A 158 2.30 11.51 -12.12
C VAL A 158 2.56 12.19 -10.78
N ASN A 159 1.60 12.97 -10.27
CA ASN A 159 1.72 13.63 -8.97
C ASN A 159 1.77 12.62 -7.82
N TYR A 160 0.90 11.61 -7.83
CA TYR A 160 0.92 10.52 -6.84
C TYR A 160 2.29 9.82 -6.77
N SER A 161 2.90 9.52 -7.92
CA SER A 161 4.21 8.86 -7.96
C SER A 161 5.33 9.74 -7.37
N LYS A 162 5.30 11.05 -7.63
CA LYS A 162 6.25 12.03 -7.07
C LYS A 162 6.07 12.19 -5.56
N ASP A 163 4.84 12.32 -5.09
CA ASP A 163 4.57 12.47 -3.65
C ASP A 163 4.89 11.19 -2.89
N ARG A 164 4.67 10.03 -3.51
CA ARG A 164 5.10 8.74 -2.98
C ARG A 164 6.62 8.65 -2.86
N TYR A 165 7.39 9.14 -3.83
CA TYR A 165 8.86 9.19 -3.74
C TYR A 165 9.35 10.07 -2.58
N LYS A 166 8.74 11.25 -2.40
CA LYS A 166 9.04 12.14 -1.28
C LYS A 166 8.77 11.46 0.06
N ARG A 167 7.62 10.78 0.18
CA ARG A 167 7.26 9.98 1.35
C ARG A 167 8.29 8.87 1.59
N ASP A 168 8.66 8.14 0.55
CA ASP A 168 9.63 7.05 0.63
C ASP A 168 10.99 7.53 1.16
N THR A 169 11.46 8.65 0.60
CA THR A 169 12.70 9.30 1.02
C THR A 169 12.63 9.79 2.46
N ARG A 170 11.48 10.35 2.87
CA ARG A 170 11.22 10.77 4.26
C ARG A 170 11.23 9.59 5.22
N MET A 171 10.57 8.49 4.89
CA MET A 171 10.57 7.27 5.69
C MET A 171 11.98 6.68 5.83
N LYS A 172 12.78 6.72 4.76
CA LYS A 172 14.16 6.23 4.79
C LYS A 172 15.09 7.08 5.67
N THR A 173 14.86 8.39 5.72
CA THR A 173 15.72 9.36 6.44
C THR A 173 15.26 9.64 7.86
N HIS A 174 13.96 9.66 8.10
CA HIS A 174 13.33 10.09 9.35
C HIS A 174 12.24 9.13 9.85
N GLY A 175 12.03 7.99 9.18
CA GLY A 175 11.04 7.01 9.59
C GLY A 175 11.40 6.40 10.94
N VAL A 176 10.43 6.39 11.84
CA VAL A 176 10.54 5.72 13.14
C VAL A 176 9.92 4.35 13.00
N LYS A 177 10.65 3.31 13.42
CA LYS A 177 10.08 1.98 13.59
C LYS A 177 9.19 1.99 14.82
N VAL A 178 7.92 1.65 14.63
CA VAL A 178 6.91 1.60 15.69
C VAL A 178 6.49 0.15 15.86
N ALA A 179 6.65 -0.39 17.06
CA ALA A 179 6.16 -1.72 17.40
C ALA A 179 4.63 -1.79 17.22
N VAL A 180 4.11 -2.94 16.81
CA VAL A 180 2.68 -3.08 16.48
C VAL A 180 1.78 -2.88 17.70
N GLU A 181 2.29 -3.24 18.87
CA GLU A 181 1.66 -3.05 20.18
C GLU A 181 1.56 -1.57 20.56
N ASP A 182 2.50 -0.76 20.08
CA ASP A 182 2.59 0.68 20.38
C ASP A 182 1.78 1.55 19.43
N LEU A 183 1.21 0.99 18.35
CA LEU A 183 0.46 1.76 17.36
C LEU A 183 -0.70 2.57 17.96
N LYS A 184 -1.31 2.09 19.04
CA LYS A 184 -2.37 2.81 19.76
C LYS A 184 -1.90 4.16 20.32
N LYS A 185 -0.60 4.30 20.62
CA LYS A 185 0.01 5.53 21.17
C LYS A 185 0.17 6.63 20.12
N PHE A 186 0.02 6.29 18.84
CA PHE A 186 0.28 7.22 17.75
C PHE A 186 -0.97 7.45 16.88
N PRO A 187 -2.20 7.64 17.38
CA PRO A 187 -3.43 7.55 16.56
C PRO A 187 -3.35 8.27 15.20
N ALA A 188 -3.89 7.66 14.14
CA ALA A 188 -4.06 8.35 12.86
C ALA A 188 -4.84 9.65 13.11
N THR A 189 -4.35 10.77 12.58
CA THR A 189 -5.01 12.08 12.75
C THR A 189 -6.44 11.96 12.26
N ARG A 190 -7.39 12.18 13.18
CA ARG A 190 -8.80 12.37 12.85
C ARG A 190 -8.91 13.72 12.19
N ASP A 191 -9.02 13.75 10.88
CA ASP A 191 -9.59 14.91 10.22
C ASP A 191 -11.07 14.95 10.60
N LEU A 192 -11.45 15.99 11.36
CA LEU A 192 -12.83 16.44 11.54
C LEU A 192 -13.32 17.11 10.25
#